data_AF-A0A0F9RB34-F1
#
_entry.id   AF-A0A0F9RB34-F1
#
_cell.length_a   1.000
_cell.length_b   1.000
_cell.length_c   1.000
_cell.angle_alpha   90.00
_cell.angle_beta   90.00
_cell.angle_gamma   90.00
#
_symmetry.space_group_name_H-M   'P 1'
#
loop_
_entity.id
_entity.type
_entity.pdbx_description
1 polymer ?
#
loop_
_entity_poly.entity_id
_entity_poly.type
_entity_poly.pdbx_seq_one_letter_code
_entity_poly.pdbx_strand_id
1 'polypeptide(L)'
;MKKYRLDLSEYDVTTLMPVIKTVDGKEVRELEDKTEPYPLRENISIWLRSVGIFKSAEDIAEAVSVAKQIRDATGDSIELDECETAVLKQALNRLIELTAEGKANLGGEIHEEAIIRVVKIEEVK
;
A
#
# COMPACT_ATOMS: atom_id res chain seq x y z
N MET A 1 20.28 -16.10 -7.21
CA MET A 1 19.30 -15.06 -7.53
C MET A 1 19.24 -14.12 -6.35
N LYS A 2 19.23 -12.81 -6.59
CA LYS A 2 19.19 -11.81 -5.51
C LYS A 2 17.86 -11.89 -4.76
N LYS A 3 17.89 -11.59 -3.47
CA LYS A 3 16.70 -11.53 -2.62
C LYS A 3 16.59 -10.14 -2.00
N TYR A 4 15.38 -9.73 -1.75
CA TYR A 4 15.02 -8.37 -1.39
C TYR A 4 13.99 -8.42 -0.26
N ARG A 5 14.24 -7.70 0.83
CA ARG A 5 13.35 -7.76 2.00
C ARG A 5 12.33 -6.64 1.96
N LEU A 6 11.05 -7.01 1.93
CA LEU A 6 9.94 -6.09 2.13
C LEU A 6 9.50 -6.14 3.59
N ASP A 7 9.51 -4.98 4.26
CA ASP A 7 9.00 -4.81 5.62
C ASP A 7 7.46 -4.70 5.62
N LEU A 8 6.82 -5.61 6.34
CA LEU A 8 5.38 -5.75 6.53
C LEU A 8 4.95 -5.53 7.98
N SER A 9 5.80 -4.95 8.83
CA SER A 9 5.49 -4.61 10.22
C SER A 9 4.29 -3.67 10.30
N GLU A 10 3.43 -3.87 11.30
CA GLU A 10 2.28 -3.01 11.55
C GLU A 10 2.73 -1.61 11.95
N TYR A 11 1.97 -0.60 11.52
CA TYR A 11 2.14 0.77 11.94
C TYR A 11 0.79 1.49 11.91
N ASP A 12 0.66 2.50 12.75
CA ASP A 12 -0.54 3.31 12.82
C ASP A 12 -0.42 4.56 11.95
N VAL A 13 -1.54 4.98 11.39
CA VAL A 13 -1.68 6.25 10.69
C VAL A 13 -2.68 7.13 11.44
N THR A 14 -2.40 8.42 11.51
CA THR A 14 -3.32 9.40 12.09
C THR A 14 -3.90 10.23 10.96
N THR A 15 -5.23 10.37 10.94
CA THR A 15 -5.97 11.09 9.90
C THR A 15 -7.04 11.98 10.51
N LEU A 16 -7.34 13.09 9.87
CA LEU A 16 -8.44 13.97 10.27
C LEU A 16 -9.77 13.40 9.78
N MET A 17 -10.62 12.97 10.71
CA MET A 17 -11.93 12.42 10.42
C MET A 17 -13.05 13.41 10.80
N PRO A 18 -14.06 13.61 9.93
CA PRO A 18 -15.22 14.41 10.29
C PRO A 18 -16.06 13.69 11.34
N VAL A 19 -16.26 14.34 12.47
CA VAL A 19 -17.16 13.91 13.54
C VAL A 19 -18.31 14.89 13.70
N ILE A 20 -19.48 14.37 14.06
CA ILE A 20 -20.64 15.19 14.40
C ILE A 20 -20.75 15.21 15.93
N LYS A 21 -20.68 16.40 16.51
CA LYS A 21 -20.87 16.62 17.94
C LYS A 21 -22.07 17.51 18.19
N THR A 22 -22.70 17.35 19.34
CA THR A 22 -23.75 18.27 19.80
C THR A 22 -23.17 19.26 20.79
N VAL A 23 -23.18 20.55 20.44
CA VAL A 23 -22.77 21.66 21.31
C VAL A 23 -23.96 22.61 21.45
N ASP A 24 -24.39 22.88 22.68
CA ASP A 24 -25.56 23.72 22.98
C ASP A 24 -26.84 23.32 22.21
N GLY A 25 -27.05 22.00 22.04
CA GLY A 25 -28.22 21.46 21.32
C GLY A 25 -28.16 21.58 19.80
N LYS A 26 -27.03 22.02 19.22
CA LYS A 26 -26.80 22.08 17.77
C LYS A 26 -25.75 21.07 17.33
N GLU A 27 -25.98 20.44 16.19
CA GLU A 27 -24.96 19.60 15.54
C GLU A 27 -23.87 20.48 14.92
N VAL A 28 -22.63 20.26 15.35
CA VAL A 28 -21.42 20.89 14.83
C VAL A 28 -20.56 19.81 14.20
N ARG A 29 -20.05 20.10 13.00
CA ARG A 29 -19.07 19.23 12.33
C ARG A 29 -17.67 19.71 12.71
N GLU A 30 -16.89 18.84 13.32
CA GLU A 30 -15.50 19.08 13.67
C GLU A 30 -14.62 18.02 13.00
N LEU A 31 -13.34 18.35 12.82
CA LEU A 31 -12.32 17.37 12.44
C LEU A 31 -11.61 16.93 13.71
N GLU A 32 -11.48 15.62 13.89
CA GLU A 32 -10.70 15.04 14.98
C GLU A 32 -9.66 14.07 14.44
N ASP A 33 -8.53 14.01 15.11
CA ASP A 33 -7.50 13.01 14.84
C ASP A 33 -8.03 11.62 15.18
N LYS A 34 -7.97 10.73 14.19
CA LYS A 34 -8.23 9.31 14.36
C LYS A 34 -6.97 8.54 14.00
N THR A 35 -6.46 7.80 14.97
CA THR A 35 -5.33 6.88 14.79
C THR A 35 -5.87 5.47 14.59
N GLU A 36 -5.45 4.80 13.51
CA GLU A 36 -5.83 3.43 13.20
C GLU A 36 -4.69 2.65 12.54
N PRO A 37 -4.65 1.31 12.71
CA PRO A 37 -3.62 0.49 12.07
C PRO A 37 -3.78 0.52 10.56
N TYR A 38 -2.68 0.79 9.85
CA TYR A 38 -2.69 0.82 8.40
C TYR A 38 -2.74 -0.61 7.83
N PRO A 39 -3.70 -0.94 6.95
CA PRO A 39 -3.84 -2.31 6.42
C PRO A 39 -2.83 -2.58 5.29
N LEU A 40 -1.54 -2.59 5.63
CA LEU A 40 -0.41 -2.63 4.68
C LEU A 40 -0.48 -3.82 3.71
N ARG A 41 -0.63 -5.04 4.23
CA ARG A 41 -0.65 -6.26 3.40
C ARG A 41 -1.82 -6.28 2.44
N GLU A 42 -3.00 -5.87 2.91
CA GLU A 42 -4.20 -5.80 2.07
C GLU A 42 -4.06 -4.72 0.99
N ASN A 43 -3.55 -3.55 1.34
CA ASN A 43 -3.33 -2.46 0.39
C ASN A 43 -2.35 -2.87 -0.72
N ILE A 44 -1.18 -3.41 -0.37
CA ILE A 44 -0.21 -3.86 -1.39
C ILE A 44 -0.80 -4.99 -2.25
N SER A 45 -1.53 -5.93 -1.64
CA SER A 45 -2.24 -7.00 -2.35
C SER A 45 -3.28 -6.46 -3.34
N ILE A 46 -3.99 -5.40 -2.99
CA ILE A 46 -4.95 -4.71 -3.88
C ILE A 46 -4.21 -3.98 -5.01
N TRP A 47 -3.10 -3.32 -4.71
CA TRP A 47 -2.30 -2.59 -5.70
C TRP A 47 -1.82 -3.50 -6.83
N LEU A 48 -1.25 -4.65 -6.47
CA LEU A 48 -0.78 -5.68 -7.41
C LEU A 48 -1.91 -6.29 -8.25
N ARG A 49 -3.16 -6.24 -7.77
CA ARG A 49 -4.33 -6.81 -8.46
C ARG A 49 -5.22 -5.76 -9.11
N SER A 50 -4.84 -4.49 -9.05
CA SER A 50 -5.61 -3.41 -9.63
C SER A 50 -5.69 -3.53 -11.15
N VAL A 51 -6.87 -3.22 -11.70
CA VAL A 51 -7.12 -3.31 -13.14
C VAL A 51 -6.30 -2.26 -13.88
N GLY A 52 -5.70 -2.65 -15.02
CA GLY A 52 -4.96 -1.73 -15.88
C GLY A 52 -3.56 -1.37 -15.38
N ILE A 53 -3.06 -2.06 -14.35
CA ILE A 53 -1.68 -1.92 -13.87
C ILE A 53 -0.70 -2.62 -14.82
N PHE A 54 -0.99 -3.87 -15.17
CA PHE A 54 -0.15 -4.72 -16.00
C PHE A 54 -0.77 -4.95 -17.37
N LYS A 55 0.08 -5.16 -18.39
CA LYS A 55 -0.35 -5.33 -19.79
C LYS A 55 -0.13 -6.75 -20.33
N SER A 56 0.82 -7.50 -19.76
CA SER A 56 1.14 -8.86 -20.16
C SER A 56 0.48 -9.87 -19.21
N ALA A 57 0.19 -11.07 -19.71
CA ALA A 57 -0.33 -12.15 -18.86
C ALA A 57 0.71 -12.65 -17.86
N GLU A 58 2.00 -12.60 -18.22
CA GLU A 58 3.13 -12.99 -17.38
C GLU A 58 3.24 -12.07 -16.15
N ASP A 59 3.22 -10.76 -16.36
CA ASP A 59 3.26 -9.78 -15.25
C ASP A 59 2.03 -9.94 -14.34
N ILE A 60 0.85 -10.19 -14.91
CA ILE A 60 -0.38 -10.41 -14.14
C ILE A 60 -0.26 -11.67 -13.28
N ALA A 61 0.25 -12.77 -13.84
CA ALA A 61 0.43 -14.00 -13.09
C ALA A 61 1.42 -13.83 -11.93
N GLU A 62 2.53 -13.15 -12.18
CA GLU A 62 3.54 -12.82 -11.16
C GLU A 62 2.95 -11.90 -10.09
N ALA A 63 2.27 -10.82 -10.48
CA ALA A 63 1.67 -9.89 -9.53
C ALA A 63 0.60 -10.56 -8.64
N VAL A 64 -0.22 -11.46 -9.20
CA VAL A 64 -1.19 -12.24 -8.42
C VAL A 64 -0.49 -13.22 -7.47
N SER A 65 0.63 -13.83 -7.89
CA SER A 65 1.47 -14.67 -7.03
C SER A 65 2.01 -13.86 -5.85
N VAL A 66 2.67 -12.73 -6.10
CA VAL A 66 3.22 -11.84 -5.07
C VAL A 66 2.13 -11.31 -4.14
N ALA A 67 0.97 -10.91 -4.68
CA ALA A 67 -0.16 -10.43 -3.88
C ALA A 67 -0.65 -11.50 -2.90
N LYS A 68 -0.70 -12.77 -3.34
CA LYS A 68 -1.02 -13.91 -2.47
C LYS A 68 0.05 -14.09 -1.39
N GLN A 69 1.33 -14.06 -1.76
CA GLN A 69 2.43 -14.20 -0.80
C GLN A 69 2.39 -13.14 0.29
N ILE A 70 2.17 -11.87 -0.07
CA ILE A 70 2.09 -10.74 0.88
C ILE A 70 0.89 -10.90 1.82
N ARG A 71 -0.29 -11.25 1.28
CA ARG A 71 -1.51 -11.42 2.08
C ARG A 71 -1.38 -12.60 3.05
N ASP A 72 -0.78 -13.70 2.59
CA ASP A 72 -0.68 -14.94 3.36
C ASP A 72 0.57 -14.96 4.26
N ALA A 73 1.42 -13.93 4.22
CA ALA A 73 2.60 -13.80 5.08
C ALA A 73 2.19 -13.80 6.56
N THR A 74 2.92 -14.53 7.38
CA THR A 74 2.68 -14.61 8.83
C THR A 74 3.65 -13.78 9.66
N GLY A 75 4.80 -13.39 9.09
CA GLY A 75 5.80 -12.55 9.74
C GLY A 75 5.76 -11.10 9.25
N ASP A 76 6.55 -10.25 9.91
CA ASP A 76 6.65 -8.81 9.63
C ASP A 76 7.53 -8.49 8.43
N SER A 77 7.95 -9.50 7.66
CA SER A 77 8.67 -9.29 6.41
C SER A 77 8.55 -10.50 5.49
N ILE A 78 8.80 -10.28 4.21
CA ILE A 78 8.98 -11.33 3.20
C ILE A 78 10.22 -11.07 2.36
N GLU A 79 10.75 -12.12 1.75
CA GLU A 79 11.88 -12.04 0.82
C GLU A 79 11.43 -12.30 -0.61
N LEU A 80 11.44 -11.25 -1.41
CA LEU A 80 11.11 -11.27 -2.82
C LEU A 80 12.37 -11.48 -3.66
N ASP A 81 12.26 -12.14 -4.80
CA ASP A 81 13.31 -12.09 -5.81
C ASP A 81 13.24 -10.82 -6.67
N GLU A 82 14.13 -10.77 -7.67
CA GLU A 82 14.26 -9.63 -8.57
C GLU A 82 13.01 -9.41 -9.43
N CYS A 83 12.37 -10.49 -9.91
CA CYS A 83 11.16 -10.42 -10.72
C CYS A 83 9.97 -9.96 -9.87
N GLU A 84 9.80 -10.57 -8.70
CA GLU A 84 8.75 -10.24 -7.73
C GLU A 84 8.87 -8.78 -7.26
N THR A 85 10.09 -8.31 -7.01
CA THR A 85 10.36 -6.92 -6.64
C THR A 85 10.07 -5.97 -7.80
N ALA A 86 10.40 -6.36 -9.04
CA ALA A 86 10.15 -5.55 -10.22
C ALA A 86 8.65 -5.33 -10.46
N VAL A 87 7.82 -6.37 -10.37
CA VAL A 87 6.37 -6.24 -10.56
C VAL A 87 5.72 -5.40 -9.45
N LEU A 88 6.19 -5.52 -8.21
CA LEU A 88 5.71 -4.69 -7.10
C LEU A 88 6.01 -3.20 -7.33
N LYS A 89 7.24 -2.87 -7.76
CA LYS A 89 7.62 -1.49 -8.09
C LYS A 89 6.87 -0.97 -9.31
N GLN A 90 6.63 -1.81 -10.31
CA GLN A 90 5.81 -1.46 -11.47
C GLN A 90 4.37 -1.13 -11.07
N ALA A 91 3.75 -1.91 -10.19
CA ALA A 91 2.41 -1.62 -9.68
C ALA A 91 2.35 -0.27 -8.96
N LEU A 92 3.31 -0.03 -8.07
CA LEU A 92 3.40 1.23 -7.34
C LEU A 92 3.58 2.42 -8.28
N ASN A 93 4.53 2.35 -9.21
CA ASN A 93 4.79 3.42 -10.17
C ASN A 93 3.53 3.75 -11.00
N ARG A 94 2.82 2.71 -11.45
CA ARG A 94 1.61 2.92 -12.25
C ARG A 94 0.49 3.57 -11.44
N LEU A 95 0.33 3.22 -10.17
CA LEU A 95 -0.64 3.86 -9.28
C LEU A 95 -0.29 5.33 -8.97
N ILE A 96 1.00 5.65 -8.83
CA ILE A 96 1.48 7.03 -8.68
C ILE A 96 1.13 7.85 -9.94
N GLU A 97 1.39 7.32 -11.14
CA GLU A 97 0.99 7.96 -12.40
C GLU A 97 -0.52 8.19 -12.45
N LEU A 98 -1.32 7.17 -12.15
CA LEU A 98 -2.78 7.29 -12.12
C LEU A 98 -3.26 8.32 -11.09
N THR A 99 -2.56 8.47 -9.97
CA THR A 99 -2.87 9.49 -8.95
C THR A 99 -2.56 10.89 -9.47
N ALA A 100 -1.43 11.08 -10.16
CA ALA A 100 -1.12 12.34 -10.84
C ALA A 100 -2.14 12.69 -11.93
N GLU A 101 -2.75 11.68 -12.57
CA GLU A 101 -3.85 11.83 -13.52
C GLU A 101 -5.24 12.00 -12.85
N GLY A 102 -5.35 11.94 -11.52
CA GLY A 102 -6.62 12.01 -10.78
C GLY A 102 -7.52 10.77 -10.90
N LYS A 103 -6.96 9.63 -11.30
CA LYS A 103 -7.67 8.36 -11.56
C LYS A 103 -7.48 7.31 -10.46
N ALA A 104 -6.54 7.53 -9.56
CA ALA A 104 -6.32 6.74 -8.36
C ALA A 104 -6.10 7.68 -7.17
N ASN A 105 -6.16 7.13 -5.97
CA ASN A 105 -5.85 7.85 -4.74
C ASN A 105 -4.73 7.14 -3.99
N LEU A 106 -3.53 7.16 -4.56
CA LEU A 106 -2.32 6.66 -3.93
C LEU A 106 -1.41 7.86 -3.59
N GLY A 107 -1.62 8.44 -2.41
CA GLY A 107 -0.84 9.56 -1.89
C GLY A 107 -1.34 10.01 -0.52
N GLY A 108 -0.75 11.10 -0.01
CA GLY A 108 -1.06 11.65 1.31
C GLY A 108 -0.43 10.88 2.47
N GLU A 109 -0.58 11.44 3.68
CA GLU A 109 -0.01 10.92 4.93
C GLU A 109 -0.39 9.46 5.21
N ILE A 110 -1.55 9.03 4.71
CA ILE A 110 -2.08 7.66 4.89
C ILE A 110 -1.20 6.61 4.21
N HIS A 111 -0.59 6.93 3.05
CA HIS A 111 0.12 5.95 2.23
C HIS A 111 1.64 6.13 2.23
N GLU A 112 2.14 7.20 2.84
CA GLU A 112 3.55 7.60 2.77
C GLU A 112 4.51 6.47 3.19
N GLU A 113 4.30 5.89 4.36
CA GLU A 113 5.17 4.84 4.89
C GLU A 113 5.14 3.57 4.02
N ALA A 114 3.96 3.16 3.53
CA ALA A 114 3.83 2.03 2.63
C ALA A 114 4.60 2.24 1.31
N ILE A 115 4.53 3.45 0.75
CA ILE A 115 5.27 3.83 -0.47
C ILE A 115 6.78 3.76 -0.18
N ILE A 116 7.23 4.34 0.94
CA ILE A 116 8.65 4.35 1.33
C ILE A 116 9.19 2.93 1.43
N ARG A 117 8.47 2.03 2.11
CA ARG A 117 8.90 0.63 2.31
C ARG A 117 9.05 -0.12 1.01
N VAL A 118 8.15 0.09 0.04
CA VAL A 118 8.23 -0.56 -1.28
C VAL A 118 9.35 0.01 -2.14
N VAL A 119 9.55 1.34 -2.11
CA VAL A 119 10.60 1.99 -2.91
C VAL A 119 11.99 1.65 -2.38
N LYS A 120 12.16 1.66 -1.05
CA LYS A 120 13.42 1.45 -0.35
C LYS A 120 13.71 0.00 0.03
N ILE A 121 13.03 -0.98 -0.59
CA ILE A 121 13.38 -2.39 -0.43
C ILE A 121 14.89 -2.59 -0.73
N GLU A 122 15.60 -3.20 0.22
CA GLU A 122 17.04 -3.47 0.13
C GLU A 122 17.34 -4.95 -0.18
N GLU A 123 18.46 -5.18 -0.86
CA GLU A 123 18.99 -6.53 -1.15
C GLU A 123 19.45 -7.20 0.15
N VAL A 124 19.02 -8.43 0.39
CA VAL A 124 19.46 -9.28 1.50
C VAL A 124 20.81 -9.89 1.11
N LYS A 125 21.83 -9.68 1.95
CA LYS A 125 23.19 -10.20 1.76
C LYS A 125 23.33 -11.66 2.18
#